data_AF-A0A350CDE4-F1
#
_entry.id   AF-A0A350CDE4-F1
#
_cell.length_a   1.000
_cell.length_b   1.000
_cell.length_c   1.000
_cell.angle_alpha   90.00
_cell.angle_beta   90.00
_cell.angle_gamma   90.00
#
_symmetry.space_group_name_H-M   'P 1'
#
loop_
_entity.id
_entity.type
_entity.pdbx_description
1 polymer ?
#
loop_
_entity_poly.entity_id
_entity_poly.type
_entity_poly.pdbx_seq_one_letter_code
_entity_poly.pdbx_strand_id
1 'polypeptide(L)'
;VCGHELVDQPTFPAELQGSFIKVRYKPTNRVEILKWKAGPNGYEEEYSGDLLFSTNLSFIPVDLQWGPRGDLYVCDWYNPVKGHMQYSLRDERRDRHSGRIWRITAKGLPLTAPPVIADATIEELLELLKRPEYRVRYRAKRELRERDSEAVRAALDVWAEQLDPADPRHRHHQLEALWSYRWAGLATMADSVELPERPAVTAGAPAEARRIPLSLLRQLLECDIPEARAAAAQQLRWWHP
;
A
#
# COMPACT_ATOMS: atom_id res chain seq x y z
N VAL A 1 -1.60 -17.97 0.08
CA VAL A 1 -0.80 -16.84 0.61
C VAL A 1 -1.74 -16.01 1.48
N CYS A 2 -1.29 -15.57 2.66
CA CYS A 2 -2.18 -14.92 3.64
C CYS A 2 -1.86 -13.44 3.89
N GLY A 3 -0.63 -13.01 3.60
CA GLY A 3 -0.19 -11.61 3.69
C GLY A 3 1.14 -11.41 2.99
N HIS A 4 1.41 -10.17 2.57
CA HIS A 4 2.65 -9.80 1.90
C HIS A 4 2.96 -8.30 2.00
N GLU A 5 4.24 -7.96 1.86
CA GLU A 5 4.73 -6.59 1.77
C GLU A 5 5.90 -6.49 0.80
N LEU A 6 6.09 -5.32 0.19
CA LEU A 6 7.33 -4.97 -0.50
C LEU A 6 8.35 -4.44 0.51
N VAL A 7 9.64 -4.68 0.25
CA VAL A 7 10.72 -4.06 1.01
C VAL A 7 11.03 -2.70 0.43
N ASP A 8 10.55 -1.67 1.11
CA ASP A 8 10.75 -0.25 0.76
C ASP A 8 11.31 0.57 1.95
N GLN A 9 11.67 -0.11 3.04
CA GLN A 9 12.16 0.49 4.27
C GLN A 9 13.69 0.61 4.27
N PRO A 10 14.28 1.79 4.48
CA PRO A 10 15.74 1.96 4.54
C PRO A 10 16.38 1.27 5.75
N THR A 11 15.59 0.84 6.73
CA THR A 11 15.99 0.05 7.90
C THR A 11 16.22 -1.42 7.60
N PHE A 12 16.00 -1.85 6.34
CA PHE A 12 16.31 -3.19 5.85
C PHE A 12 17.47 -3.14 4.83
N PRO A 13 18.22 -4.24 4.66
CA PRO A 13 19.41 -4.27 3.81
C PRO A 13 19.14 -3.82 2.38
N ALA A 14 20.10 -3.12 1.78
CA ALA A 14 19.98 -2.53 0.45
C ALA A 14 19.71 -3.59 -0.64
N GLU A 15 20.28 -4.77 -0.49
CA GLU A 15 20.11 -5.91 -1.39
C GLU A 15 18.69 -6.50 -1.38
N LEU A 16 17.89 -6.19 -0.36
CA LEU A 16 16.49 -6.61 -0.27
C LEU A 16 15.52 -5.55 -0.80
N GLN A 17 15.95 -4.32 -1.05
CA GLN A 17 15.04 -3.26 -1.52
C GLN A 17 14.39 -3.65 -2.86
N GLY A 18 13.06 -3.46 -2.94
CA GLY A 18 12.25 -3.90 -4.07
C GLY A 18 11.91 -5.40 -4.09
N SER A 19 12.46 -6.19 -3.16
CA SER A 19 12.03 -7.57 -2.95
C SER A 19 10.65 -7.60 -2.28
N PHE A 20 10.03 -8.77 -2.31
CA PHE A 20 8.72 -9.04 -1.76
C PHE A 20 8.81 -10.08 -0.65
N ILE A 21 8.23 -9.78 0.50
CA ILE A 21 8.16 -10.69 1.64
C ILE A 21 6.73 -11.22 1.72
N LYS A 22 6.56 -12.55 1.80
CA LYS A 22 5.24 -13.16 1.95
C LYS A 22 5.22 -14.26 2.99
N VAL A 23 4.04 -14.46 3.60
CA VAL A 23 3.84 -15.55 4.54
C VAL A 23 3.23 -16.78 3.86
N ARG A 24 3.83 -17.93 4.15
CA ARG A 24 3.39 -19.24 3.67
C ARG A 24 3.33 -20.23 4.83
N TYR A 25 2.12 -20.54 5.27
CA TYR A 25 1.90 -21.51 6.35
C TYR A 25 1.72 -22.97 5.88
N LYS A 26 1.54 -23.21 4.58
CA LYS A 26 1.47 -24.55 3.97
C LYS A 26 2.18 -24.55 2.60
N PRO A 27 3.00 -25.56 2.27
CA PRO A 27 3.38 -26.71 3.12
C PRO A 27 4.61 -26.45 4.03
N THR A 28 5.20 -25.25 4.02
CA THR A 28 6.59 -25.05 4.47
C THR A 28 6.81 -24.15 5.70
N ASN A 29 5.77 -23.52 6.28
CA ASN A 29 5.87 -22.67 7.49
C ASN A 29 6.97 -21.58 7.42
N ARG A 30 6.96 -20.80 6.33
CA ARG A 30 7.98 -19.80 5.99
C ARG A 30 7.42 -18.39 5.95
N VAL A 31 8.30 -17.45 6.25
CA VAL A 31 8.24 -16.06 5.80
C VAL A 31 9.28 -15.94 4.70
N GLU A 32 8.83 -15.95 3.46
CA GLU A 32 9.66 -16.08 2.26
C GLU A 32 10.08 -14.68 1.77
N ILE A 33 11.32 -14.56 1.31
CA ILE A 33 11.83 -13.43 0.54
C ILE A 33 11.84 -13.84 -0.93
N LEU A 34 11.21 -13.04 -1.77
CA LEU A 34 11.11 -13.25 -3.21
C LEU A 34 11.53 -12.02 -3.98
N LYS A 35 12.00 -12.22 -5.20
CA LYS A 35 12.29 -11.16 -6.18
C LYS A 35 11.30 -11.25 -7.33
N TRP A 36 10.97 -10.10 -7.91
CA TRP A 36 10.23 -10.04 -9.15
C TRP A 36 11.18 -10.22 -10.31
N LYS A 37 10.86 -11.17 -11.19
CA LYS A 37 11.57 -11.37 -12.45
C LYS A 37 10.66 -10.94 -13.59
N ALA A 38 11.00 -9.82 -14.24
CA ALA A 38 10.29 -9.36 -15.42
C ALA A 38 10.50 -10.35 -16.57
N GLY A 39 9.41 -10.82 -17.16
CA GLY A 39 9.36 -11.59 -18.39
C GLY A 39 8.68 -10.81 -19.51
N PRO A 40 8.60 -11.38 -20.73
CA PRO A 40 8.03 -10.69 -21.89
C PRO A 40 6.56 -10.30 -21.72
N ASN A 41 5.80 -11.04 -20.90
CA ASN A 41 4.35 -10.89 -20.75
C ASN A 41 3.90 -10.61 -19.30
N GLY A 42 4.82 -10.28 -18.39
CA GLY A 42 4.48 -10.06 -16.99
C GLY A 42 5.65 -10.28 -16.03
N TYR A 43 5.33 -10.64 -14.79
CA TYR A 43 6.33 -10.89 -13.75
C TYR A 43 6.17 -12.29 -13.17
N GLU A 44 7.31 -12.92 -12.89
CA GLU A 44 7.39 -14.17 -12.15
C GLU A 44 8.01 -13.93 -10.76
N GLU A 45 7.62 -14.78 -9.81
CA GLU A 45 8.21 -14.78 -8.47
C GLU A 45 9.45 -15.69 -8.45
N GLU A 46 10.60 -15.14 -8.05
CA GLU A 46 11.82 -15.91 -7.81
C GLU A 46 12.08 -16.01 -6.30
N TYR A 47 12.12 -17.22 -5.77
CA TYR A 47 12.44 -17.44 -4.35
C TYR A 47 13.91 -17.09 -4.08
N SER A 48 14.15 -16.16 -3.15
CA SER A 48 15.49 -15.69 -2.79
C SER A 48 15.96 -16.24 -1.44
N GLY A 49 15.06 -16.74 -0.60
CA GLY A 49 15.41 -17.26 0.72
C GLY A 49 14.28 -17.13 1.75
N ASP A 50 14.57 -17.51 2.99
CA ASP A 50 13.65 -17.38 4.11
C ASP A 50 14.10 -16.23 5.02
N LEU A 51 13.19 -15.29 5.30
CA LEU A 51 13.37 -14.30 6.37
C LEU A 51 13.23 -14.99 7.74
N LEU A 52 12.26 -15.90 7.84
CA LEU A 52 12.01 -16.72 9.01
C LEU A 52 11.48 -18.07 8.57
N PHE A 53 12.06 -19.13 9.13
CA PHE A 53 11.60 -20.50 8.96
C PHE A 53 11.38 -21.13 10.33
N SER A 54 10.26 -21.85 10.48
CA SER A 54 9.98 -22.59 11.71
C SER A 54 9.82 -24.07 11.45
N THR A 55 10.56 -24.88 12.21
CA THR A 55 10.37 -26.34 12.28
C THR A 55 9.14 -26.73 13.09
N ASN A 56 8.59 -25.81 13.88
CA ASN A 56 7.37 -26.06 14.65
C ASN A 56 6.16 -25.97 13.71
N LEU A 57 5.50 -27.11 13.50
CA LEU A 57 4.31 -27.17 12.65
C LEU A 57 3.17 -26.30 13.18
N SER A 58 3.14 -25.91 14.45
CA SER A 58 2.12 -25.00 14.98
C SER A 58 2.36 -23.54 14.61
N PHE A 59 3.51 -23.18 14.02
CA PHE A 59 3.72 -21.85 13.44
C PHE A 59 2.86 -21.67 12.18
N ILE A 60 1.98 -20.68 12.20
CA ILE A 60 1.05 -20.35 11.12
C ILE A 60 1.12 -18.84 10.91
N PRO A 61 2.06 -18.36 10.09
CA PRO A 61 2.11 -16.95 9.78
C PRO A 61 0.92 -16.60 8.87
N VAL A 62 0.08 -15.69 9.34
CA VAL A 62 -1.18 -15.31 8.67
C VAL A 62 -1.13 -13.92 8.06
N ASP A 63 -0.32 -13.02 8.57
CA ASP A 63 -0.13 -11.69 7.98
C ASP A 63 1.24 -11.12 8.34
N LEU A 64 1.69 -10.10 7.61
CA LEU A 64 2.87 -9.31 7.94
C LEU A 64 2.67 -7.84 7.57
N GLN A 65 3.20 -6.92 8.37
CA GLN A 65 3.10 -5.49 8.12
C GLN A 65 4.31 -4.71 8.61
N TRP A 66 4.62 -3.62 7.91
CA TRP A 66 5.61 -2.65 8.35
C TRP A 66 5.11 -1.81 9.52
N GLY A 67 5.87 -1.80 10.60
CA GLY A 67 5.76 -0.87 11.69
C GLY A 67 6.21 0.54 11.30
N PRO A 68 5.80 1.56 12.07
CA PRO A 68 6.07 2.96 11.73
C PRO A 68 7.56 3.34 11.85
N ARG A 69 8.40 2.49 12.45
CA ARG A 69 9.83 2.71 12.64
C ARG A 69 10.70 1.95 11.64
N GLY A 70 10.08 1.33 10.64
CA GLY A 70 10.76 0.47 9.66
C GLY A 70 11.08 -0.95 10.18
N ASP A 71 10.45 -1.38 11.27
CA ASP A 71 10.46 -2.77 11.74
C ASP A 71 9.36 -3.59 11.07
N LEU A 72 9.60 -4.88 10.83
CA LEU A 72 8.59 -5.76 10.25
C LEU A 72 7.91 -6.59 11.34
N TYR A 73 6.59 -6.65 11.32
CA TYR A 73 5.80 -7.48 12.24
C TYR A 73 5.18 -8.66 11.48
N VAL A 74 5.26 -9.86 12.04
CA VAL A 74 4.59 -11.06 11.52
C VAL A 74 3.59 -11.56 12.55
N CYS A 75 2.34 -11.69 12.13
CA CYS A 75 1.26 -12.27 12.92
C CYS A 75 1.27 -13.78 12.73
N ASP A 76 1.48 -14.50 13.82
CA ASP A 76 1.43 -15.96 13.86
C ASP A 76 0.23 -16.40 14.69
N TRP A 77 -0.71 -17.07 14.02
CA TRP A 77 -1.95 -17.54 14.65
C TRP A 77 -1.70 -18.62 15.70
N TYR A 78 -0.56 -19.33 15.66
CA TYR A 78 -0.23 -20.48 16.50
C TYR A 78 -1.38 -21.51 16.64
N ASN A 79 -1.30 -22.63 15.93
CA ASN A 79 -2.29 -23.68 16.14
C ASN A 79 -1.73 -25.09 15.83
N PRO A 80 -1.86 -26.06 16.75
CA PRO A 80 -1.55 -27.45 16.45
C PRO A 80 -2.39 -28.05 15.32
N VAL A 81 -3.62 -27.54 15.12
CA VAL A 81 -4.57 -28.08 14.13
C VAL A 81 -4.92 -27.04 13.05
N LYS A 82 -4.36 -27.20 11.83
CA LYS A 82 -4.52 -26.22 10.73
C LYS A 82 -5.68 -26.49 9.76
N GLY A 83 -6.10 -27.74 9.62
CA GLY A 83 -7.02 -28.17 8.56
C GLY A 83 -8.47 -28.13 9.00
N HIS A 84 -9.37 -27.57 8.20
CA HIS A 84 -10.82 -27.63 8.47
C HIS A 84 -11.50 -28.85 7.83
N MET A 85 -10.86 -29.50 6.84
CA MET A 85 -11.36 -30.73 6.21
C MET A 85 -10.87 -32.00 6.93
N GLN A 86 -9.65 -31.99 7.46
CA GLN A 86 -9.05 -33.16 8.09
C GLN A 86 -9.49 -33.36 9.55
N TYR A 87 -9.92 -32.29 10.22
CA TYR A 87 -10.22 -32.30 11.64
C TYR A 87 -11.47 -31.47 11.92
N SER A 88 -12.29 -31.92 12.86
CA SER A 88 -13.48 -31.20 13.33
C SER A 88 -13.15 -29.75 13.69
N LEU A 89 -14.07 -28.83 13.43
CA LEU A 89 -13.98 -27.44 13.92
C LEU A 89 -14.04 -27.36 15.45
N ARG A 90 -14.53 -28.42 16.12
CA ARG A 90 -14.62 -28.56 17.57
C ARG A 90 -13.49 -29.42 18.17
N ASP A 91 -12.45 -29.75 17.39
CA ASP A 91 -11.29 -30.49 17.91
C ASP A 91 -10.64 -29.72 19.06
N GLU A 92 -10.56 -30.33 20.25
CA GLU A 92 -10.09 -29.71 21.48
C GLU A 92 -8.61 -29.29 21.43
N ARG A 93 -7.82 -29.87 20.50
CA ARG A 93 -6.42 -29.49 20.29
C ARG A 93 -6.28 -28.16 19.54
N ARG A 94 -7.37 -27.58 19.05
CA ARG A 94 -7.36 -26.26 18.43
C ARG A 94 -7.11 -25.21 19.50
N ASP A 95 -5.96 -24.57 19.41
CA ASP A 95 -5.67 -23.42 20.25
C ASP A 95 -6.49 -22.21 19.76
N ARG A 96 -7.20 -21.55 20.69
CA ARG A 96 -8.04 -20.37 20.44
C ARG A 96 -7.60 -19.16 21.25
N HIS A 97 -6.53 -19.30 22.03
CA HIS A 97 -6.11 -18.32 23.03
C HIS A 97 -4.69 -17.84 22.79
N SER A 98 -3.84 -18.67 22.17
CA SER A 98 -2.46 -18.32 21.89
C SER A 98 -2.30 -17.73 20.50
N GLY A 99 -1.32 -16.84 20.39
CA GLY A 99 -0.81 -16.28 19.15
C GLY A 99 0.53 -15.62 19.45
N ARG A 100 1.30 -15.31 18.40
CA ARG A 100 2.60 -14.64 18.54
C ARG A 100 2.70 -13.49 17.57
N ILE A 101 3.33 -12.41 18.01
CA ILE A 101 3.74 -11.30 17.14
C ILE A 101 5.26 -11.30 17.11
N TRP A 102 5.82 -11.55 15.94
CA TRP A 102 7.26 -11.48 15.73
C TRP A 102 7.64 -10.10 15.24
N ARG A 103 8.55 -9.43 15.95
CA ARG A 103 9.17 -8.19 15.50
C ARG A 103 10.53 -8.51 14.88
N ILE A 104 10.73 -8.11 13.64
CA ILE A 104 11.93 -8.40 12.85
C ILE A 104 12.62 -7.07 12.51
N THR A 105 13.91 -7.00 12.82
CA THR A 105 14.77 -5.84 12.55
C THR A 105 16.09 -6.32 11.95
N ALA A 106 16.66 -5.56 11.02
CA ALA A 106 17.97 -5.87 10.47
C ALA A 106 19.08 -5.59 11.50
N LYS A 107 20.07 -6.47 11.59
CA LYS A 107 21.23 -6.26 12.47
C LYS A 107 22.06 -5.09 11.95
N GLY A 108 22.50 -4.21 12.84
CA GLY A 108 23.38 -3.09 12.49
C GLY A 108 22.70 -1.93 11.75
N LEU A 109 21.39 -2.01 11.45
CA LEU A 109 20.62 -0.90 10.90
C LEU A 109 19.70 -0.32 11.97
N PRO A 110 19.87 0.96 12.35
CA PRO A 110 19.01 1.59 13.35
C PRO A 110 17.60 1.79 12.81
N LEU A 111 16.62 1.70 13.71
CA LEU A 111 15.24 2.06 13.40
C LEU A 111 15.11 3.58 13.25
N THR A 112 14.10 4.00 12.50
CA THR A 112 13.77 5.42 12.34
C THR A 112 12.79 5.90 13.41
N ALA A 113 12.71 7.22 13.57
CA ALA A 113 11.60 7.83 14.29
C ALA A 113 10.31 7.62 13.47
N PRO A 114 9.18 7.30 14.13
CA PRO A 114 7.93 7.15 13.42
C PRO A 114 7.49 8.50 12.82
N PRO A 115 7.00 8.54 11.57
CA PRO A 115 6.46 9.77 10.99
C PRO A 115 5.23 10.21 11.79
N VAL A 116 5.12 11.51 12.05
CA VAL A 116 3.95 12.12 12.68
C VAL A 116 2.83 12.16 11.63
N ILE A 117 1.65 11.64 11.98
CA ILE A 117 0.48 11.58 11.08
C ILE A 117 -0.74 12.20 11.74
N ALA A 118 -1.14 11.71 12.92
CA ALA A 118 -2.39 12.16 13.57
C ALA A 118 -2.43 13.67 13.82
N ASP A 119 -1.32 14.24 14.29
CA ASP A 119 -1.24 15.67 14.64
C ASP A 119 -0.61 16.54 13.54
N ALA A 120 -0.29 15.95 12.38
CA ALA A 120 0.34 16.67 11.27
C ALA A 120 -0.66 17.61 10.57
N THR A 121 -0.15 18.70 10.01
CA THR A 121 -0.94 19.56 9.12
C THR A 121 -1.22 18.87 7.79
N ILE A 122 -2.15 19.41 6.99
CA ILE A 122 -2.45 18.85 5.67
C ILE A 122 -1.20 18.89 4.77
N GLU A 123 -0.44 19.99 4.82
CA GLU A 123 0.79 20.18 4.06
C GLU A 123 1.87 19.17 4.46
N GLU A 124 2.04 18.93 5.76
CA GLU A 124 2.98 17.92 6.28
C GLU A 124 2.57 16.51 5.82
N LEU A 125 1.27 16.19 5.84
CA LEU A 125 0.75 14.91 5.35
C LEU A 125 0.98 14.74 3.84
N LEU A 126 0.86 15.81 3.05
CA LEU A 126 1.14 15.80 1.62
C LEU A 126 2.64 15.57 1.35
N GLU A 127 3.54 16.13 2.16
CA GLU A 127 4.97 15.84 2.05
C GLU A 127 5.31 14.37 2.37
N LEU A 128 4.55 13.71 3.26
CA LEU A 128 4.69 12.27 3.47
C LEU A 128 4.38 11.44 2.21
N LEU A 129 3.64 11.98 1.23
CA LEU A 129 3.38 11.29 -0.04
C LEU A 129 4.63 11.16 -0.91
N LYS A 130 5.70 11.92 -0.64
CA LYS A 130 6.99 11.78 -1.31
C LYS A 130 7.87 10.68 -0.71
N ARG A 131 7.48 10.11 0.42
CA ARG A 131 8.26 9.05 1.08
C ARG A 131 8.27 7.75 0.25
N PRO A 132 9.39 7.01 0.20
CA PRO A 132 9.43 5.74 -0.52
C PRO A 132 8.47 4.70 0.10
N GLU A 133 8.32 4.73 1.42
CA GLU A 133 7.55 3.75 2.18
C GLU A 133 6.05 3.83 1.85
N TYR A 134 5.53 2.81 1.19
CA TYR A 134 4.11 2.71 0.83
C TYR A 134 3.21 2.80 2.06
N ARG A 135 3.57 2.13 3.17
CA ARG A 135 2.74 2.13 4.39
C ARG A 135 2.66 3.50 5.06
N VAL A 136 3.68 4.35 4.91
CA VAL A 136 3.63 5.74 5.38
C VAL A 136 2.66 6.55 4.52
N ARG A 137 2.82 6.49 3.19
CA ARG A 137 1.92 7.17 2.24
C ARG A 137 0.47 6.72 2.39
N TYR A 138 0.24 5.42 2.60
CA TYR A 138 -1.08 4.86 2.83
C TYR A 138 -1.74 5.44 4.09
N ARG A 139 -1.01 5.50 5.21
CA ARG A 139 -1.52 6.08 6.47
C ARG A 139 -1.77 7.58 6.33
N ALA A 140 -0.89 8.31 5.64
CA ALA A 140 -1.08 9.74 5.37
C ALA A 140 -2.34 10.00 4.52
N LYS A 141 -2.55 9.24 3.43
CA LYS A 141 -3.80 9.33 2.64
C LYS A 141 -5.05 9.01 3.45
N ARG A 142 -4.96 8.03 4.35
CA ARG A 142 -6.07 7.67 5.23
C ARG A 142 -6.40 8.81 6.19
N GLU A 143 -5.39 9.44 6.78
CA GLU A 143 -5.56 10.63 7.63
C GLU A 143 -6.15 11.81 6.85
N LEU A 144 -5.60 12.12 5.66
CA LEU A 144 -6.12 13.18 4.77
C LEU A 144 -7.62 13.00 4.46
N ARG A 145 -8.10 11.77 4.35
CA ARG A 145 -9.52 11.48 4.09
C ARG A 145 -10.44 11.85 5.25
N GLU A 146 -9.93 11.85 6.48
CA GLU A 146 -10.71 12.20 7.68
C GLU A 146 -10.70 13.72 7.95
N ARG A 147 -9.92 14.51 7.20
CA ARG A 147 -9.85 15.97 7.30
C ARG A 147 -10.95 16.62 6.45
N ASP A 148 -11.13 17.93 6.65
CA ASP A 148 -12.05 18.74 5.84
C ASP A 148 -11.70 18.64 4.34
N SER A 149 -12.67 18.24 3.52
CA SER A 149 -12.44 17.89 2.12
C SER A 149 -12.03 19.10 1.26
N GLU A 150 -12.54 20.28 1.57
CA GLU A 150 -12.22 21.51 0.83
C GLU A 150 -10.84 22.03 1.19
N ALA A 151 -10.47 21.98 2.48
CA ALA A 151 -9.11 22.29 2.92
C ALA A 151 -8.09 21.34 2.31
N VAL A 152 -8.38 20.03 2.27
CA VAL A 152 -7.51 19.04 1.63
C VAL A 152 -7.39 19.29 0.14
N ARG A 153 -8.48 19.60 -0.55
CA ARG A 153 -8.45 19.95 -1.97
C ARG A 153 -7.57 21.15 -2.24
N ALA A 154 -7.78 22.26 -1.54
CA ALA A 154 -7.02 23.49 -1.73
C ALA A 154 -5.51 23.26 -1.54
N ALA A 155 -5.11 22.55 -0.49
CA ALA A 155 -3.71 22.23 -0.24
C ALA A 155 -3.14 21.25 -1.29
N LEU A 156 -3.92 20.24 -1.70
CA LEU A 156 -3.50 19.25 -2.69
C LEU A 156 -3.36 19.86 -4.10
N ASP A 157 -4.22 20.81 -4.47
CA ASP A 157 -4.14 21.60 -5.71
C ASP A 157 -2.79 22.33 -5.78
N VAL A 158 -2.47 23.10 -4.73
CA VAL A 158 -1.20 23.83 -4.62
C VAL A 158 -0.01 22.86 -4.63
N TRP A 159 -0.08 21.78 -3.86
CA TRP A 159 1.00 20.80 -3.77
C TRP A 159 1.28 20.12 -5.10
N ALA A 160 0.24 19.75 -5.85
CA ALA A 160 0.37 19.10 -7.15
C ALA A 160 0.99 20.02 -8.21
N GLU A 161 0.65 21.31 -8.21
CA GLU A 161 1.22 22.30 -9.13
C GLU A 161 2.69 22.63 -8.82
N GLN A 162 3.10 22.49 -7.56
CA GLN A 162 4.46 22.77 -7.10
C GLN A 162 5.40 21.55 -7.14
N LEU A 163 4.96 20.41 -7.69
CA LEU A 163 5.81 19.24 -7.85
C LEU A 163 6.99 19.55 -8.78
N ASP A 164 8.21 19.38 -8.26
CA ASP A 164 9.45 19.62 -9.01
C ASP A 164 9.54 18.70 -10.24
N PRO A 165 9.53 19.24 -11.47
CA PRO A 165 9.69 18.45 -12.70
C PRO A 165 11.07 17.80 -12.84
N ALA A 166 12.09 18.30 -12.12
CA ALA A 166 13.45 17.77 -12.14
C ALA A 166 13.67 16.61 -11.15
N ASP A 167 12.71 16.34 -10.25
CA ASP A 167 12.81 15.21 -9.33
C ASP A 167 12.75 13.88 -10.10
N PRO A 168 13.70 12.94 -9.90
CA PRO A 168 13.68 11.63 -10.56
C PRO A 168 12.39 10.83 -10.35
N ARG A 169 11.64 11.11 -9.28
CA ARG A 169 10.36 10.51 -8.92
C ARG A 169 9.18 11.44 -9.21
N HIS A 170 9.35 12.48 -10.03
CA HIS A 170 8.27 13.42 -10.38
C HIS A 170 6.98 12.69 -10.82
N ARG A 171 7.07 11.72 -11.73
CA ARG A 171 5.89 10.92 -12.17
C ARG A 171 5.22 10.15 -11.04
N HIS A 172 6.02 9.67 -10.09
CA HIS A 172 5.49 9.01 -8.90
C HIS A 172 4.74 9.98 -8.00
N HIS A 173 5.27 11.20 -7.78
CA HIS A 173 4.58 12.23 -7.01
C HIS A 173 3.28 12.69 -7.68
N GLN A 174 3.26 12.80 -9.01
CA GLN A 174 2.03 13.07 -9.77
C GLN A 174 0.98 11.96 -9.59
N LEU A 175 1.40 10.70 -9.60
CA LEU A 175 0.51 9.55 -9.32
C LEU A 175 -0.03 9.60 -7.88
N GLU A 176 0.80 9.97 -6.91
CA GLU A 176 0.36 10.13 -5.52
C GLU A 176 -0.65 11.26 -5.35
N ALA A 177 -0.48 12.40 -6.05
CA ALA A 177 -1.49 13.45 -6.13
C ALA A 177 -2.80 12.89 -6.69
N LEU A 178 -2.74 12.28 -7.88
CA LEU A 178 -3.89 11.71 -8.57
C LEU A 178 -4.66 10.71 -7.69
N TRP A 179 -3.95 9.82 -7.01
CA TRP A 179 -4.53 8.85 -6.08
C TRP A 179 -5.11 9.51 -4.85
N SER A 180 -4.52 10.60 -4.36
CA SER A 180 -5.02 11.33 -3.20
C SER A 180 -6.34 12.04 -3.50
N TYR A 181 -6.48 12.68 -4.67
CA TYR A 181 -7.77 13.23 -5.12
C TYR A 181 -8.85 12.15 -5.13
N ARG A 182 -8.55 10.98 -5.68
CA ARG A 182 -9.48 9.86 -5.68
C ARG A 182 -9.80 9.37 -4.27
N TRP A 183 -8.77 9.16 -3.45
CA TRP A 183 -8.89 8.59 -2.12
C TRP A 183 -9.76 9.46 -1.20
N ALA A 184 -9.63 10.79 -1.32
CA ALA A 184 -10.44 11.77 -0.60
C ALA A 184 -11.81 12.02 -1.26
N GLY A 185 -12.18 11.32 -2.34
CA GLY A 185 -13.47 11.50 -3.03
C GLY A 185 -13.56 12.80 -3.83
N LEU A 186 -12.44 13.44 -4.11
CA LEU A 186 -12.36 14.79 -4.70
C LEU A 186 -12.41 14.81 -6.23
N ALA A 187 -12.28 13.66 -6.89
CA ALA A 187 -12.22 13.56 -8.35
C ALA A 187 -13.16 12.47 -8.92
N THR A 188 -14.45 12.48 -8.58
CA THR A 188 -15.44 11.56 -9.20
C THR A 188 -15.96 12.13 -10.53
N MET A 189 -15.73 11.41 -11.63
CA MET A 189 -16.38 11.63 -12.93
C MET A 189 -17.76 10.93 -12.94
N ALA A 190 -18.74 11.50 -12.22
CA ALA A 190 -20.07 10.90 -12.12
C ALA A 190 -20.99 11.21 -13.31
N ASP A 191 -20.56 12.01 -14.30
CA ASP A 191 -21.49 12.62 -15.26
C ASP A 191 -21.60 11.91 -16.62
N SER A 192 -21.03 10.71 -16.78
CA SER A 192 -21.04 9.99 -18.08
C SER A 192 -21.81 8.67 -18.09
N VAL A 193 -22.37 8.22 -16.95
CA VAL A 193 -23.22 7.02 -16.87
C VAL A 193 -24.38 7.35 -15.93
N GLU A 194 -25.56 7.58 -16.48
CA GLU A 194 -26.80 7.67 -15.70
C GLU A 194 -27.06 6.32 -15.01
N LEU A 195 -26.71 6.21 -13.73
CA LEU A 195 -27.14 5.09 -12.89
C LEU A 195 -28.41 5.52 -12.15
N PRO A 196 -29.53 4.78 -12.27
CA PRO A 196 -30.85 5.25 -11.87
C PRO A 196 -31.04 5.42 -10.35
N GLU A 197 -30.16 4.84 -9.52
CA GLU A 197 -30.26 4.96 -8.06
C GLU A 197 -28.87 4.98 -7.42
N ARG A 198 -28.42 6.15 -6.93
CA ARG A 198 -27.31 6.23 -5.96
C ARG A 198 -27.67 7.12 -4.78
N PRO A 199 -27.26 6.74 -3.54
CA PRO A 199 -27.41 7.59 -2.37
C PRO A 199 -26.60 8.89 -2.56
N ALA A 200 -27.08 9.97 -1.96
CA ALA A 200 -26.75 11.38 -2.21
C ALA A 200 -25.29 11.86 -2.02
N VAL A 201 -24.28 10.97 -2.10
CA VAL A 201 -22.87 11.30 -1.83
C VAL A 201 -22.09 11.72 -3.08
N THR A 202 -22.64 11.57 -4.28
CA THR A 202 -21.90 11.87 -5.54
C THR A 202 -22.67 12.81 -6.46
N ALA A 203 -22.84 14.06 -6.05
CA ALA A 203 -22.95 15.14 -7.03
C ALA A 203 -21.55 15.35 -7.61
N GLY A 204 -21.41 15.36 -8.94
CA GLY A 204 -20.14 15.58 -9.60
C GLY A 204 -19.43 16.85 -9.10
N ALA A 205 -18.14 16.75 -8.74
CA ALA A 205 -17.36 17.93 -8.38
C ALA A 205 -17.44 18.99 -9.51
N PRO A 206 -17.53 20.30 -9.21
CA PRO A 206 -17.56 21.36 -10.22
C PRO A 206 -16.42 21.21 -11.23
N ALA A 207 -16.64 21.65 -12.48
CA ALA A 207 -15.65 21.51 -13.55
C ALA A 207 -14.26 22.07 -13.18
N GLU A 208 -14.23 23.18 -12.42
CA GLU A 208 -13.01 23.79 -11.91
C GLU A 208 -12.27 22.89 -10.90
N ALA A 209 -13.00 22.25 -9.99
CA ALA A 209 -12.46 21.31 -9.00
C ALA A 209 -11.87 20.03 -9.62
N ARG A 210 -12.16 19.76 -10.90
CA ARG A 210 -11.62 18.62 -11.66
C ARG A 210 -10.42 19.00 -12.52
N ARG A 211 -10.09 20.29 -12.67
CA ARG A 211 -9.08 20.78 -13.61
C ARG A 211 -7.71 20.14 -13.38
N ILE A 212 -7.22 20.19 -12.15
CA ILE A 212 -5.90 19.65 -11.78
C ILE A 212 -5.85 18.12 -11.90
N PRO A 213 -6.76 17.34 -11.29
CA PRO A 213 -6.71 15.88 -11.42
C PRO A 213 -6.86 15.38 -12.86
N LEU A 214 -7.66 16.04 -13.70
CA LEU A 214 -7.76 15.69 -15.13
C LEU A 214 -6.49 16.05 -15.92
N SER A 215 -5.87 17.19 -15.61
CA SER A 215 -4.57 17.58 -16.19
C SER A 215 -3.49 16.56 -15.84
N LEU A 216 -3.38 16.17 -14.57
CA LEU A 216 -2.44 15.15 -14.10
C LEU A 216 -2.68 13.81 -14.78
N LEU A 217 -3.94 13.35 -14.87
CA LEU A 217 -4.26 12.11 -15.56
C LEU A 217 -3.78 12.17 -17.02
N ARG A 218 -4.10 13.24 -17.76
CA ARG A 218 -3.71 13.37 -19.18
C ARG A 218 -2.19 13.30 -19.34
N GLN A 219 -1.45 14.07 -18.53
CA GLN A 219 0.02 14.06 -18.54
C GLN A 219 0.58 12.67 -18.25
N LEU A 220 0.00 11.93 -17.30
CA LEU A 220 0.47 10.60 -16.94
C LEU A 220 0.13 9.54 -17.99
N LEU A 221 -1.01 9.67 -18.69
CA LEU A 221 -1.40 8.78 -19.78
C LEU A 221 -0.54 9.00 -21.04
N GLU A 222 -0.04 10.22 -21.25
CA GLU A 222 0.83 10.59 -22.36
C GLU A 222 2.33 10.41 -22.04
N CYS A 223 2.68 10.07 -20.79
CA CYS A 223 4.07 9.94 -20.34
C CYS A 223 4.78 8.76 -21.01
N ASP A 224 6.08 8.91 -21.32
CA ASP A 224 6.89 7.83 -21.94
C ASP A 224 7.15 6.62 -21.03
N ILE A 225 7.00 6.75 -19.70
CA ILE A 225 7.23 5.67 -18.73
C ILE A 225 6.03 4.71 -18.73
N PRO A 226 6.18 3.46 -19.23
CA PRO A 226 5.06 2.53 -19.35
C PRO A 226 4.36 2.22 -18.02
N GLU A 227 5.11 2.12 -16.93
CA GLU A 227 4.61 1.85 -15.59
C GLU A 227 3.73 3.01 -15.08
N ALA A 228 4.13 4.26 -15.36
CA ALA A 228 3.36 5.44 -14.99
C ALA A 228 2.04 5.51 -15.77
N ARG A 229 2.08 5.24 -17.09
CA ARG A 229 0.87 5.14 -17.91
C ARG A 229 -0.06 4.05 -17.41
N ALA A 230 0.47 2.86 -17.12
CA ALA A 230 -0.32 1.73 -16.64
C ALA A 230 -0.98 2.04 -15.28
N ALA A 231 -0.24 2.66 -14.36
CA ALA A 231 -0.73 3.08 -13.05
C ALA A 231 -1.84 4.16 -13.15
N ALA A 232 -1.69 5.10 -14.09
CA ALA A 232 -2.69 6.13 -14.38
C ALA A 232 -3.94 5.54 -15.06
N ALA A 233 -3.77 4.63 -16.03
CA ALA A 233 -4.88 3.95 -16.71
C ALA A 233 -5.73 3.13 -15.74
N GLN A 234 -5.14 2.55 -14.69
CA GLN A 234 -5.90 1.89 -13.62
C GLN A 234 -6.87 2.84 -12.91
N GLN A 235 -6.63 4.16 -12.89
CA GLN A 235 -7.55 5.13 -12.29
C GLN A 235 -8.84 5.28 -13.07
N LEU A 236 -8.81 5.07 -14.38
CA LEU A 236 -10.00 5.13 -15.24
C LEU A 236 -11.09 4.16 -14.80
N ARG A 237 -10.71 2.99 -14.25
CA ARG A 237 -11.65 1.98 -13.69
C ARG A 237 -12.50 2.50 -12.53
N TRP A 238 -12.10 3.59 -11.91
CA TRP A 238 -12.76 4.15 -10.72
C TRP A 238 -13.48 5.46 -11.03
N TRP A 239 -13.26 5.98 -12.23
CA TRP A 239 -13.92 7.16 -12.78
C TRP A 239 -15.09 6.80 -13.69
N HIS A 240 -15.19 5.53 -14.08
CA HIS A 240 -16.38 4.94 -14.68
C HIS A 240 -16.76 3.67 -13.90
N PRO A 241 -17.72 3.77 -12.95
CA PRO A 241 -18.27 2.58 -12.29
C PRO A 241 -19.14 1.74 -13.22
#